data_AF-A0A1Y2MCH3-F1
#
_entry.id   AF-A0A1Y2MCH3-F1
#
_cell.length_a   1.000
_cell.length_b   1.000
_cell.length_c   1.000
_cell.angle_alpha   90.00
_cell.angle_beta   90.00
_cell.angle_gamma   90.00
#
_symmetry.space_group_name_H-M   'P 1'
#
loop_
_entity.id
_entity.type
_entity.pdbx_description
1 polymer ?
#
loop_
_entity_poly.entity_id
_entity_poly.type
_entity_poly.pdbx_seq_one_letter_code
_entity_poly.pdbx_strand_id
1 'polypeptide(L)'
;MNRVFITNEYPSATNTETSLLPISKLEDKASVQGQSSLVHIRSQDLAILSNQEYHHCLILKGKISNHNNFNDIFEITEPLISIMANQQSSNLPSPPFFSISNISNLRDAAISLSTPDGPIRHGILFRSAEVSKLDRSGWDAMRELGVAHVFDLRSKPEVEKGWGGIVGTADGGEDVRPGWVRGMEDAGMHRTWVPVFEETDYSPEKLAERYQKYMHTSVEGFVSAYRDILKSGGEAYRTIFKYLVSLSAVSNGTTGGKKEKVGALIHCTAGKDRTGVFFGVLFDYLGVPRKDIAREYNLTEPGLAGVREEVVSRLLQSPGFQKYMLSLAEGKELSKEELALLVQNRDVPNAQPAEFPPEVREAGRQAALRMVGARKESMMATLEMLDREFGGSEKYLREVCGLGDEDLEKLRSVLVVKQ
;
A
#
# COMPACT_ATOMS: atom_id res chain seq x y z
N MET A 1 25.47 -31.69 -31.68
CA MET A 1 24.18 -31.86 -30.97
C MET A 1 24.47 -32.23 -29.53
N ASN A 2 24.27 -31.32 -28.58
CA ASN A 2 24.20 -31.63 -27.15
C ASN A 2 22.85 -31.10 -26.66
N ARG A 3 22.01 -31.95 -26.05
CA ARG A 3 20.73 -31.56 -25.44
C ARG A 3 20.87 -31.63 -23.93
N VAL A 4 20.46 -30.57 -23.24
CA VAL A 4 20.30 -30.58 -21.78
C VAL A 4 18.93 -31.20 -21.47
N PHE A 5 18.89 -32.13 -20.51
CA PHE A 5 17.66 -32.72 -19.99
C PHE A 5 17.44 -32.26 -18.54
N ILE A 6 16.19 -31.91 -18.21
CA ILE A 6 15.76 -31.66 -16.83
C ILE A 6 14.80 -32.79 -16.47
N THR A 7 15.18 -33.62 -15.50
CA THR A 7 14.32 -34.69 -14.94
C THR A 7 13.63 -34.19 -13.69
N ASN A 8 12.31 -34.21 -13.69
CA ASN A 8 11.49 -33.78 -12.56
C ASN A 8 11.14 -35.01 -11.69
N GLU A 9 12.02 -35.36 -10.75
CA GLU A 9 11.74 -36.37 -9.73
C GLU A 9 11.62 -35.71 -8.34
N TYR A 10 10.48 -35.93 -7.68
CA TYR A 10 10.24 -35.57 -6.29
C TYR A 10 10.39 -36.84 -5.42
N PRO A 11 11.44 -36.96 -4.60
CA PRO A 11 11.47 -37.93 -3.51
C PRO A 11 10.63 -37.43 -2.32
N SER A 12 9.93 -38.35 -1.67
CA SER A 12 9.16 -38.11 -0.44
C SER A 12 10.03 -37.60 0.73
N ALA A 13 9.45 -36.77 1.59
CA ALA A 13 10.14 -36.13 2.70
C ALA A 13 10.71 -37.09 3.76
N THR A 14 11.98 -36.89 4.11
CA THR A 14 12.58 -37.27 5.41
C THR A 14 13.72 -36.31 5.75
N ASN A 15 13.90 -36.01 7.04
CA ASN A 15 14.87 -35.05 7.60
C ASN A 15 16.32 -35.22 7.10
N THR A 16 16.95 -34.11 6.72
CA THR A 16 18.41 -33.91 6.78
C THR A 16 18.73 -32.43 7.10
N GLU A 17 19.58 -32.19 8.08
CA GLU A 17 20.14 -30.85 8.36
C GLU A 17 21.06 -30.42 7.21
N THR A 18 20.75 -29.30 6.55
CA THR A 18 21.63 -28.71 5.54
C THR A 18 22.68 -27.82 6.22
N SER A 19 23.89 -28.33 6.39
CA SER A 19 25.02 -27.52 6.86
C SER A 19 25.57 -26.63 5.73
N LEU A 20 25.85 -25.37 6.05
CA LEU A 20 26.42 -24.40 5.12
C LEU A 20 27.84 -24.81 4.70
N LEU A 21 28.08 -24.99 3.41
CA LEU A 21 29.41 -25.22 2.85
C LEU A 21 30.16 -23.89 2.67
N PRO A 22 31.32 -23.67 3.33
CA PRO A 22 32.09 -22.44 3.14
C PRO A 22 32.73 -22.36 1.75
N ILE A 23 32.70 -21.16 1.17
CA ILE A 23 33.07 -20.84 -0.23
C ILE A 23 34.51 -21.27 -0.59
N SER A 24 35.44 -21.33 0.38
CA SER A 24 36.82 -21.76 0.14
C SER A 24 36.96 -23.17 -0.47
N LYS A 25 35.94 -24.04 -0.34
CA LYS A 25 35.92 -25.37 -0.99
C LYS A 25 35.40 -25.38 -2.43
N LEU A 26 34.85 -24.27 -2.93
CA LEU A 26 34.41 -24.13 -4.32
C LEU A 26 35.54 -23.65 -5.24
N GLU A 27 36.39 -22.75 -4.76
CA GLU A 27 37.51 -22.20 -5.54
C GLU A 27 38.59 -23.25 -5.86
N ASP A 28 38.92 -24.14 -4.90
CA ASP A 28 39.89 -25.23 -5.09
C ASP A 28 39.48 -26.26 -6.17
N LYS A 29 38.19 -26.38 -6.49
CA LYS A 29 37.73 -27.28 -7.57
C LYS A 29 37.86 -26.68 -8.97
N ALA A 30 37.96 -25.35 -9.09
CA ALA A 30 38.07 -24.68 -10.38
C ALA A 30 39.52 -24.55 -10.87
N SER A 31 40.52 -24.65 -9.98
CA SER A 31 41.92 -24.33 -10.29
C SER A 31 42.79 -25.54 -10.71
N VAL A 32 42.36 -26.78 -10.44
CA VAL A 32 43.23 -27.97 -10.54
C VAL A 32 43.14 -28.73 -11.88
N GLN A 33 42.11 -28.50 -12.71
CA GLN A 33 41.98 -29.18 -14.01
C GLN A 33 41.64 -28.21 -15.14
N GLY A 34 42.62 -27.96 -16.02
CA GLY A 34 42.51 -27.10 -17.20
C GLY A 34 41.70 -27.71 -18.35
N GLN A 35 40.52 -28.28 -18.07
CA GLN A 35 39.55 -28.73 -19.08
C GLN A 35 38.13 -28.37 -18.64
N SER A 36 37.30 -27.99 -19.63
CA SER A 36 35.91 -27.56 -19.47
C SER A 36 35.08 -28.58 -18.70
N SER A 37 34.84 -28.32 -17.42
CA SER A 37 34.10 -29.20 -16.51
C SER A 37 32.74 -28.58 -16.18
N LEU A 38 31.65 -29.29 -16.51
CA LEU A 38 30.29 -28.85 -16.17
C LEU A 38 30.12 -28.73 -14.65
N VAL A 39 29.68 -27.57 -14.18
CA VAL A 39 29.20 -27.38 -12.81
C VAL A 39 27.69 -27.61 -12.78
N HIS A 40 27.26 -28.79 -12.35
CA HIS A 40 25.84 -29.05 -12.07
C HIS A 40 25.45 -28.40 -10.73
N ILE A 41 24.75 -27.26 -10.81
CA ILE A 41 24.09 -26.63 -9.66
C ILE A 41 22.65 -27.16 -9.63
N ARG A 42 22.19 -27.69 -8.48
CA ARG A 42 20.78 -28.11 -8.35
C ARG A 42 19.93 -26.90 -7.98
N SER A 43 18.67 -26.89 -8.39
CA SER A 43 17.71 -25.82 -8.06
C SER A 43 17.56 -25.58 -6.54
N GLN A 44 17.83 -26.61 -5.74
CA GLN A 44 17.81 -26.60 -4.28
C GLN A 44 18.94 -25.74 -3.68
N ASP A 45 20.10 -25.67 -4.35
CA ASP A 45 21.32 -25.02 -3.85
C ASP A 45 21.30 -23.50 -4.07
N LEU A 46 20.38 -22.98 -4.88
CA LEU A 46 20.25 -21.55 -5.23
C LEU A 46 19.28 -20.77 -4.34
N ALA A 47 18.49 -21.46 -3.50
CA ALA A 47 17.44 -20.84 -2.70
C ALA A 47 17.96 -20.06 -1.46
N ILE A 48 19.26 -20.14 -1.17
CA ILE A 48 19.88 -19.53 0.01
C ILE A 48 21.18 -18.81 -0.39
N LEU A 49 21.03 -17.60 -0.94
CA LEU A 49 22.13 -16.65 -1.09
C LEU A 49 21.74 -15.35 -0.40
N SER A 50 22.60 -14.87 0.49
CA SER A 50 22.46 -13.54 1.10
C SER A 50 22.67 -12.44 0.06
N ASN A 51 22.14 -11.23 0.32
CA ASN A 51 22.33 -10.07 -0.57
C ASN A 51 23.81 -9.77 -0.89
N GLN A 52 24.73 -10.14 0.01
CA GLN A 52 26.17 -9.94 -0.17
C GLN A 52 26.79 -10.97 -1.15
N GLU A 53 26.29 -12.20 -1.16
CA GLU A 53 26.69 -13.25 -2.11
C GLU A 53 26.10 -13.01 -3.51
N TYR A 54 24.88 -12.47 -3.59
CA TYR A 54 24.27 -12.04 -4.85
C TYR A 54 25.09 -10.95 -5.57
N HIS A 55 25.60 -9.95 -4.84
CA HIS A 55 26.50 -8.94 -5.39
C HIS A 55 27.82 -9.54 -5.91
N HIS A 56 28.38 -10.55 -5.24
CA HIS A 56 29.60 -11.22 -5.72
C HIS A 56 29.35 -12.01 -7.01
N CYS A 57 28.18 -12.65 -7.14
CA CYS A 57 27.76 -13.35 -8.36
C CYS A 57 27.56 -12.37 -9.55
N LEU A 58 27.03 -11.17 -9.30
CA LEU A 58 26.96 -10.10 -10.30
C LEU A 58 28.35 -9.58 -10.72
N ILE A 59 29.32 -9.49 -9.79
CA ILE A 59 30.70 -9.09 -10.10
C ILE A 59 31.40 -10.16 -10.97
N LEU A 60 31.14 -11.45 -10.74
CA LEU A 60 31.61 -12.53 -11.61
C LEU A 60 31.02 -12.43 -13.02
N LYS A 61 29.71 -12.14 -13.14
CA LYS A 61 29.06 -11.81 -14.43
C LYS A 61 29.79 -10.68 -15.17
N GLY A 62 30.16 -9.60 -14.48
CA GLY A 62 30.91 -8.48 -15.06
C GLY A 62 32.34 -8.82 -15.50
N LYS A 63 33.03 -9.73 -14.80
CA LYS A 63 34.37 -10.19 -15.23
C LYS A 63 34.32 -11.11 -16.45
N ILE A 64 33.26 -11.90 -16.60
CA ILE A 64 33.12 -12.85 -17.72
C ILE A 64 32.74 -12.13 -19.03
N SER A 65 32.05 -10.98 -18.98
CA SER A 65 31.62 -10.25 -20.19
C SER A 65 32.75 -9.63 -21.04
N ASN A 66 34.00 -9.70 -20.59
CA ASN A 66 35.16 -9.18 -21.34
C ASN A 66 35.75 -10.17 -22.37
N HIS A 67 35.16 -11.37 -22.55
CA HIS A 67 35.54 -12.30 -23.61
C HIS A 67 34.47 -12.40 -24.70
N ASN A 68 34.81 -11.89 -25.89
CA ASN A 68 33.97 -11.92 -27.09
C ASN A 68 33.72 -13.35 -27.61
N ASN A 69 32.65 -14.01 -27.16
CA ASN A 69 31.77 -14.86 -27.99
C ASN A 69 30.57 -15.43 -27.20
N PHE A 70 29.66 -16.06 -27.96
CA PHE A 70 28.50 -16.88 -27.56
C PHE A 70 27.15 -16.18 -27.39
N ASN A 71 26.33 -16.31 -28.44
CA ASN A 71 24.88 -16.06 -28.43
C ASN A 71 24.07 -17.25 -27.85
N ASP A 72 24.72 -18.28 -27.29
CA ASP A 72 24.11 -19.59 -27.00
C ASP A 72 23.77 -19.85 -25.50
N ILE A 73 23.69 -18.80 -24.66
CA ILE A 73 23.46 -18.95 -23.20
C ILE A 73 22.31 -18.05 -22.67
N PHE A 74 21.30 -17.77 -23.48
CA PHE A 74 20.14 -16.95 -23.07
C PHE A 74 18.78 -17.56 -23.46
N GLU A 75 18.34 -18.57 -22.71
CA GLU A 75 16.95 -19.03 -22.75
C GLU A 75 16.40 -19.60 -21.42
N ILE A 76 17.01 -19.30 -20.26
CA ILE A 76 16.54 -19.81 -18.93
C ILE A 76 16.65 -18.77 -17.78
N THR A 77 16.46 -17.48 -18.04
CA THR A 77 16.50 -16.43 -16.98
C THR A 77 15.21 -15.64 -16.79
N GLU A 78 14.43 -15.40 -17.84
CA GLU A 78 13.15 -14.67 -17.76
C GLU A 78 12.15 -15.27 -16.75
N PRO A 79 11.91 -16.60 -16.69
CA PRO A 79 10.93 -17.16 -15.75
C PRO A 79 11.33 -16.94 -14.29
N LEU A 80 12.62 -17.05 -13.96
CA LEU A 80 13.11 -16.92 -12.59
C LEU A 80 13.10 -15.48 -12.10
N ILE A 81 13.38 -14.50 -12.97
CA ILE A 81 13.27 -13.07 -12.60
C ILE A 81 11.81 -12.74 -12.25
N SER A 82 10.85 -13.22 -13.05
CA SER A 82 9.41 -13.02 -12.77
C SER A 82 8.95 -13.72 -11.48
N ILE A 83 9.37 -14.97 -11.25
CA ILE A 83 9.02 -15.75 -10.06
C ILE A 83 9.62 -15.14 -8.79
N MET A 84 10.88 -14.68 -8.82
CA MET A 84 11.54 -14.08 -7.65
C MET A 84 11.05 -12.65 -7.37
N ALA A 85 10.70 -11.86 -8.40
CA ALA A 85 10.07 -10.56 -8.21
C ALA A 85 8.70 -10.65 -7.52
N ASN A 86 7.92 -11.71 -7.81
CA ASN A 86 6.64 -11.99 -7.16
C ASN A 86 6.76 -12.62 -5.76
N GLN A 87 7.97 -12.89 -5.26
CA GLN A 87 8.20 -13.42 -3.90
C GLN A 87 8.87 -12.42 -2.94
N GLN A 88 8.63 -11.11 -3.13
CA GLN A 88 8.70 -10.18 -2.00
C GLN A 88 7.51 -10.38 -1.05
N SER A 89 7.46 -11.54 -0.38
CA SER A 89 6.71 -11.69 0.85
C SER A 89 7.31 -10.73 1.89
N SER A 90 6.72 -9.55 2.03
CA SER A 90 7.09 -8.62 3.07
C SER A 90 6.94 -9.33 4.42
N ASN A 91 8.05 -9.57 5.12
CA ASN A 91 8.07 -10.12 6.49
C ASN A 91 7.54 -9.08 7.48
N LEU A 92 6.25 -8.75 7.33
CA LEU A 92 5.51 -7.88 8.22
C LEU A 92 5.23 -8.63 9.52
N PRO A 93 5.29 -7.95 10.68
CA PRO A 93 4.92 -8.57 11.95
C PRO A 93 3.43 -8.96 11.92
N SER A 94 3.14 -10.23 12.13
CA SER A 94 1.78 -10.73 12.32
C SER A 94 1.64 -11.21 13.76
N PRO A 95 0.71 -10.66 14.57
CA PRO A 95 -0.22 -9.58 14.26
C PRO A 95 0.45 -8.18 14.13
N PRO A 96 -0.24 -7.18 13.53
CA PRO A 96 -1.61 -7.21 13.03
C PRO A 96 -1.74 -7.41 11.51
N PHE A 97 -0.62 -7.50 10.78
CA PHE A 97 -0.67 -7.63 9.32
C PHE A 97 -1.09 -9.03 8.86
N PHE A 98 -1.80 -9.07 7.73
CA PHE A 98 -2.10 -10.29 6.99
C PHE A 98 -1.30 -10.31 5.68
N SER A 99 -0.62 -11.43 5.42
CA SER A 99 0.15 -11.62 4.19
C SER A 99 -0.74 -12.26 3.12
N ILE A 100 -1.28 -11.43 2.22
CA ILE A 100 -1.96 -11.86 1.00
C ILE A 100 -1.19 -11.26 -0.18
N SER A 101 -0.97 -12.05 -1.23
CA SER A 101 -0.28 -11.60 -2.45
C SER A 101 -0.97 -10.39 -3.08
N ASN A 102 -0.20 -9.51 -3.72
CA ASN A 102 -0.69 -8.37 -4.49
C ASN A 102 -1.49 -7.30 -3.71
N ILE A 103 -1.54 -7.36 -2.37
CA ILE A 103 -2.11 -6.31 -1.51
C ILE A 103 -1.11 -5.88 -0.43
N SER A 104 -0.97 -4.57 -0.25
CA SER A 104 -0.11 -3.97 0.77
C SER A 104 -0.92 -3.38 1.91
N ASN A 105 -0.27 -3.14 3.04
CA ASN A 105 -0.83 -2.42 4.19
C ASN A 105 -2.06 -3.10 4.85
N LEU A 106 -2.33 -4.37 4.51
CA LEU A 106 -3.51 -5.14 4.95
C LEU A 106 -3.41 -5.54 6.42
N ARG A 107 -4.38 -5.13 7.23
CA ARG A 107 -4.52 -5.52 8.65
C ARG A 107 -5.97 -5.35 9.14
N ASP A 108 -6.27 -5.98 10.27
CA ASP A 108 -7.35 -5.54 11.15
C ASP A 108 -6.83 -4.36 12.00
N ALA A 109 -7.51 -3.22 11.92
CA ALA A 109 -7.13 -1.99 12.60
C ALA A 109 -7.48 -1.99 14.10
N ALA A 110 -8.35 -2.90 14.55
CA ALA A 110 -8.80 -2.98 15.94
C ALA A 110 -7.89 -3.82 16.85
N ILE A 111 -7.06 -4.73 16.30
CA ILE A 111 -6.35 -5.82 17.02
C ILE A 111 -5.55 -5.41 18.28
N SER A 112 -5.14 -4.14 18.40
CA SER A 112 -4.35 -3.63 19.53
C SER A 112 -4.94 -2.39 20.17
N LEU A 113 -6.25 -2.13 19.97
CA LEU A 113 -6.94 -0.94 20.45
C LEU A 113 -8.04 -1.28 21.48
N SER A 114 -8.06 -0.50 22.55
CA SER A 114 -9.08 -0.56 23.60
C SER A 114 -9.58 0.84 23.93
N THR A 115 -10.83 0.91 24.38
CA THR A 115 -11.47 2.07 24.99
C THR A 115 -11.47 1.88 26.52
N PRO A 116 -11.87 2.89 27.32
CA PRO A 116 -12.11 2.72 28.76
C PRO A 116 -13.16 1.64 29.10
N ASP A 117 -14.09 1.35 28.19
CA ASP A 117 -15.19 0.40 28.39
C ASP A 117 -14.85 -1.05 27.96
N GLY A 118 -13.73 -1.23 27.24
CA GLY A 118 -13.26 -2.54 26.78
C GLY A 118 -12.50 -2.53 25.45
N PRO A 119 -12.03 -3.70 24.97
CA PRO A 119 -11.34 -3.80 23.68
C PRO A 119 -12.29 -3.57 22.50
N ILE A 120 -11.75 -3.08 21.39
CA ILE A 120 -12.50 -3.00 20.12
C ILE A 120 -12.62 -4.40 19.52
N ARG A 121 -13.79 -4.73 18.97
CA ARG A 121 -14.09 -6.06 18.42
C ARG A 121 -13.30 -6.31 17.14
N HIS A 122 -12.46 -7.34 17.16
CA HIS A 122 -11.69 -7.82 16.00
C HIS A 122 -12.60 -8.51 14.95
N GLY A 123 -12.12 -8.60 13.72
CA GLY A 123 -12.81 -9.24 12.60
C GLY A 123 -13.90 -8.38 11.94
N ILE A 124 -14.01 -7.10 12.32
CA ILE A 124 -14.95 -6.14 11.70
C ILE A 124 -14.21 -5.05 10.91
N LEU A 125 -13.08 -4.56 11.39
CA LEU A 125 -12.47 -3.29 10.93
C LEU A 125 -11.16 -3.51 10.18
N PHE A 126 -11.23 -3.91 8.91
CA PHE A 126 -10.06 -4.13 8.07
C PHE A 126 -9.67 -2.87 7.29
N ARG A 127 -8.36 -2.73 7.02
CA ARG A 127 -7.81 -1.67 6.15
C ARG A 127 -6.68 -2.18 5.29
N SER A 128 -6.52 -1.60 4.10
CA SER A 128 -5.42 -1.91 3.16
C SER A 128 -5.10 -0.75 2.22
N ALA A 129 -4.04 -0.92 1.43
CA ALA A 129 -3.86 -0.24 0.16
C ALA A 129 -4.91 -0.69 -0.88
N GLU A 130 -4.83 -0.19 -2.11
CA GLU A 130 -5.77 -0.55 -3.18
C GLU A 130 -5.80 -2.06 -3.47
N VAL A 131 -6.97 -2.53 -3.86
CA VAL A 131 -7.30 -3.95 -4.07
C VAL A 131 -7.25 -4.38 -5.55
N SER A 132 -6.90 -3.47 -6.46
CA SER A 132 -7.05 -3.68 -7.92
C SER A 132 -6.17 -4.80 -8.48
N LYS A 133 -5.09 -5.15 -7.77
CA LYS A 133 -4.15 -6.22 -8.13
C LYS A 133 -4.47 -7.58 -7.49
N LEU A 134 -5.50 -7.67 -6.64
CA LEU A 134 -5.90 -8.95 -6.04
C LEU A 134 -6.39 -9.92 -7.12
N ASP A 135 -5.75 -11.08 -7.18
CA ASP A 135 -6.20 -12.26 -7.92
C ASP A 135 -7.31 -13.01 -7.17
N ARG A 136 -7.84 -14.08 -7.79
CA ARG A 136 -8.92 -14.87 -7.21
C ARG A 136 -8.55 -15.49 -5.85
N SER A 137 -7.37 -16.11 -5.73
CA SER A 137 -6.88 -16.65 -4.46
C SER A 137 -6.76 -15.57 -3.38
N GLY A 138 -6.37 -14.36 -3.76
CA GLY A 138 -6.35 -13.21 -2.86
C GLY A 138 -7.74 -12.82 -2.36
N TRP A 139 -8.76 -12.81 -3.23
CA TRP A 139 -10.15 -12.57 -2.82
C TRP A 139 -10.73 -13.70 -1.96
N ASP A 140 -10.45 -14.96 -2.29
CA ASP A 140 -10.87 -16.10 -1.48
C ASP A 140 -10.22 -16.03 -0.07
N ALA A 141 -8.93 -15.66 0.02
CA ALA A 141 -8.24 -15.43 1.31
C ALA A 141 -8.80 -14.23 2.09
N MET A 142 -9.13 -13.11 1.42
CA MET A 142 -9.81 -11.97 2.05
C MET A 142 -11.17 -12.37 2.62
N ARG A 143 -11.92 -13.21 1.89
CA ARG A 143 -13.15 -13.81 2.36
C ARG A 143 -12.89 -14.70 3.57
N GLU A 144 -11.83 -15.51 3.60
CA GLU A 144 -11.46 -16.35 4.74
C GLU A 144 -11.12 -15.55 6.02
N LEU A 145 -10.44 -14.41 5.89
CA LEU A 145 -10.22 -13.46 7.00
C LEU A 145 -11.51 -12.92 7.63
N GLY A 146 -12.65 -13.06 6.94
CA GLY A 146 -13.97 -12.61 7.41
C GLY A 146 -14.47 -11.34 6.73
N VAL A 147 -13.75 -10.83 5.71
CA VAL A 147 -14.22 -9.70 4.91
C VAL A 147 -15.48 -10.09 4.13
N ALA A 148 -16.45 -9.20 4.17
CA ALA A 148 -17.74 -9.33 3.48
C ALA A 148 -18.04 -8.12 2.60
N HIS A 149 -17.58 -6.93 3.00
CA HIS A 149 -17.88 -5.69 2.31
C HIS A 149 -16.63 -4.82 2.11
N VAL A 150 -16.46 -4.27 0.91
CA VAL A 150 -15.34 -3.40 0.52
C VAL A 150 -15.85 -1.97 0.30
N PHE A 151 -15.29 -1.02 1.04
CA PHE A 151 -15.55 0.41 0.91
C PHE A 151 -14.35 1.10 0.28
N ASP A 152 -14.57 1.65 -0.93
CA ASP A 152 -13.53 2.23 -1.76
C ASP A 152 -13.62 3.77 -1.72
N LEU A 153 -12.69 4.40 -0.99
CA LEU A 153 -12.63 5.86 -0.77
C LEU A 153 -11.93 6.65 -1.90
N ARG A 154 -11.54 5.97 -2.98
CA ARG A 154 -10.82 6.54 -4.13
C ARG A 154 -11.72 7.39 -5.02
N SER A 155 -11.18 8.43 -5.66
CA SER A 155 -11.90 9.18 -6.70
C SER A 155 -11.99 8.35 -8.00
N LYS A 156 -12.87 8.72 -8.93
CA LYS A 156 -13.11 7.95 -10.16
C LYS A 156 -11.81 7.69 -10.98
N PRO A 157 -10.92 8.68 -11.22
CA PRO A 157 -9.64 8.42 -11.89
C PRO A 157 -8.75 7.37 -11.19
N GLU A 158 -8.71 7.37 -9.86
CA GLU A 158 -7.94 6.42 -9.04
C GLU A 158 -8.54 5.00 -9.03
N VAL A 159 -9.87 4.89 -9.20
CA VAL A 159 -10.54 3.59 -9.32
C VAL A 159 -10.35 3.01 -10.72
N GLU A 160 -10.48 3.84 -11.75
CA GLU A 160 -10.42 3.44 -13.16
C GLU A 160 -8.99 3.10 -13.61
N LYS A 161 -7.99 3.87 -13.15
CA LYS A 161 -6.59 3.75 -13.61
C LYS A 161 -5.62 3.28 -12.52
N GLY A 162 -6.13 2.90 -11.34
CA GLY A 162 -5.31 2.54 -10.17
C GLY A 162 -4.27 3.63 -9.85
N TRP A 163 -3.05 3.20 -9.52
CA TRP A 163 -1.88 4.07 -9.38
C TRP A 163 -1.64 5.03 -10.56
N GLY A 164 -1.96 4.66 -11.80
CA GLY A 164 -1.80 5.52 -12.99
C GLY A 164 -2.68 6.77 -12.95
N GLY A 165 -3.84 6.70 -12.28
CA GLY A 165 -4.73 7.84 -12.05
C GLY A 165 -4.17 8.90 -11.10
N ILE A 166 -3.11 8.58 -10.35
CA ILE A 166 -2.51 9.44 -9.31
C ILE A 166 -1.26 10.14 -9.82
N VAL A 167 -0.43 9.43 -10.60
CA VAL A 167 0.80 9.99 -11.18
C VAL A 167 0.56 10.78 -12.47
N GLY A 168 -0.67 10.79 -12.98
CA GLY A 168 -1.08 11.60 -14.13
C GLY A 168 -0.62 11.07 -15.49
N THR A 169 -0.13 9.82 -15.57
CA THR A 169 0.30 9.14 -16.82
C THR A 169 -0.92 8.64 -17.61
N ALA A 170 -1.92 9.51 -17.79
CA ALA A 170 -3.31 9.10 -17.82
C ALA A 170 -3.91 8.84 -19.21
N ASP A 171 -3.12 8.81 -20.28
CA ASP A 171 -3.60 8.53 -21.63
C ASP A 171 -3.29 7.09 -22.04
N GLY A 172 -4.33 6.33 -22.41
CA GLY A 172 -4.23 4.99 -23.00
C GLY A 172 -4.38 3.78 -22.08
N GLY A 173 -4.54 3.94 -20.76
CA GLY A 173 -4.77 2.81 -19.83
C GLY A 173 -6.21 2.29 -19.83
N GLU A 174 -6.39 0.97 -19.91
CA GLU A 174 -7.70 0.30 -19.75
C GLU A 174 -8.24 0.45 -18.32
N ASP A 175 -9.57 0.39 -18.16
CA ASP A 175 -10.24 0.40 -16.86
C ASP A 175 -9.88 -0.87 -16.07
N VAL A 176 -9.21 -0.72 -14.93
CA VAL A 176 -8.76 -1.86 -14.13
C VAL A 176 -9.89 -2.55 -13.35
N ARG A 177 -11.08 -1.93 -13.22
CA ARG A 177 -12.22 -2.46 -12.43
C ARG A 177 -12.70 -3.87 -12.82
N PRO A 178 -12.96 -4.19 -14.12
CA PRO A 178 -13.81 -5.34 -14.46
C PRO A 178 -13.25 -6.70 -14.03
N GLY A 179 -11.92 -6.84 -13.93
CA GLY A 179 -11.27 -8.08 -13.49
C GLY A 179 -11.45 -8.34 -12.00
N TRP A 180 -10.95 -7.43 -11.14
CA TRP A 180 -10.96 -7.65 -9.69
C TRP A 180 -12.35 -7.52 -9.08
N VAL A 181 -13.25 -6.71 -9.65
CA VAL A 181 -14.66 -6.62 -9.16
C VAL A 181 -15.36 -7.97 -9.32
N ARG A 182 -15.21 -8.65 -10.47
CA ARG A 182 -15.75 -10.01 -10.66
C ARG A 182 -15.10 -11.02 -9.70
N GLY A 183 -13.79 -10.97 -9.51
CA GLY A 183 -13.09 -11.85 -8.57
C GLY A 183 -13.58 -11.70 -7.12
N MET A 184 -13.89 -10.48 -6.70
CA MET A 184 -14.48 -10.16 -5.39
C MET A 184 -15.94 -10.63 -5.29
N GLU A 185 -16.76 -10.39 -6.32
CA GLU A 185 -18.17 -10.83 -6.37
C GLU A 185 -18.28 -12.35 -6.35
N ASP A 186 -17.45 -13.06 -7.10
CA ASP A 186 -17.40 -14.53 -7.11
C ASP A 186 -16.93 -15.12 -5.76
N ALA A 187 -16.13 -14.38 -4.99
CA ALA A 187 -15.77 -14.72 -3.61
C ALA A 187 -16.90 -14.38 -2.60
N GLY A 188 -18.03 -13.87 -3.08
CA GLY A 188 -19.23 -13.55 -2.32
C GLY A 188 -19.13 -12.26 -1.51
N MET A 189 -18.23 -11.35 -1.87
CA MET A 189 -18.07 -10.04 -1.24
C MET A 189 -18.76 -8.94 -2.06
N HIS A 190 -19.22 -7.90 -1.36
CA HIS A 190 -19.83 -6.73 -1.97
C HIS A 190 -18.90 -5.52 -1.93
N ARG A 191 -19.10 -4.58 -2.86
CA ARG A 191 -18.42 -3.28 -2.86
C ARG A 191 -19.41 -2.14 -2.82
N THR A 192 -19.08 -1.11 -2.05
CA THR A 192 -19.67 0.23 -2.23
C THR A 192 -18.54 1.20 -2.53
N TRP A 193 -18.66 1.91 -3.65
CA TRP A 193 -17.79 3.02 -3.98
C TRP A 193 -18.30 4.27 -3.26
N VAL A 194 -17.44 4.88 -2.44
CA VAL A 194 -17.78 5.99 -1.53
C VAL A 194 -16.64 7.02 -1.60
N PRO A 195 -16.50 7.74 -2.73
CA PRO A 195 -15.38 8.65 -2.94
C PRO A 195 -15.40 9.77 -1.89
N VAL A 196 -14.24 10.07 -1.29
CA VAL A 196 -14.09 11.24 -0.41
C VAL A 196 -13.96 12.54 -1.22
N PHE A 197 -13.48 12.44 -2.46
CA PHE A 197 -13.31 13.58 -3.37
C PHE A 197 -13.92 13.20 -4.72
N GLU A 198 -14.76 14.09 -5.26
CA GLU A 198 -15.35 13.94 -6.58
C GLU A 198 -14.34 14.23 -7.71
N GLU A 199 -14.75 14.01 -8.96
CA GLU A 199 -13.91 14.28 -10.15
C GLU A 199 -13.50 15.76 -10.26
N THR A 200 -14.37 16.66 -9.80
CA THR A 200 -14.20 18.12 -9.77
C THR A 200 -13.12 18.59 -8.79
N ASP A 201 -12.66 17.73 -7.89
CA ASP A 201 -11.55 17.98 -6.96
C ASP A 201 -10.18 17.53 -7.50
N TYR A 202 -10.14 16.88 -8.67
CA TYR A 202 -8.91 16.38 -9.30
C TYR A 202 -8.46 17.18 -10.51
N SER A 203 -8.81 18.47 -10.54
CA SER A 203 -8.22 19.41 -11.48
C SER A 203 -6.70 19.51 -11.25
N PRO A 204 -5.87 19.73 -12.29
CA PRO A 204 -4.40 19.80 -12.17
C PRO A 204 -3.91 20.70 -11.02
N GLU A 205 -4.64 21.78 -10.78
CA GLU A 205 -4.35 22.86 -9.84
C GLU A 205 -4.59 22.41 -8.39
N LYS A 206 -5.73 21.74 -8.13
CA LYS A 206 -6.03 21.16 -6.80
C LYS A 206 -5.08 20.02 -6.44
N LEU A 207 -4.67 19.22 -7.44
CA LEU A 207 -3.64 18.21 -7.24
C LEU A 207 -2.29 18.84 -6.90
N ALA A 208 -1.91 19.94 -7.57
CA ALA A 208 -0.68 20.68 -7.28
C ALA A 208 -0.67 21.34 -5.88
N GLU A 209 -1.78 21.98 -5.47
CA GLU A 209 -1.91 22.52 -4.10
C GLU A 209 -1.78 21.39 -3.06
N ARG A 210 -2.36 20.21 -3.34
CA ARG A 210 -2.25 19.05 -2.46
C ARG A 210 -0.82 18.48 -2.39
N TYR A 211 -0.07 18.53 -3.49
CA TYR A 211 1.37 18.21 -3.47
C TYR A 211 2.15 19.19 -2.58
N GLN A 212 1.96 20.50 -2.73
CA GLN A 212 2.61 21.49 -1.84
C GLN A 212 2.34 21.19 -0.35
N LYS A 213 1.07 20.94 0.00
CA LYS A 213 0.63 20.58 1.35
C LYS A 213 1.37 19.34 1.91
N TYR A 214 1.59 18.29 1.13
CA TYR A 214 2.26 17.07 1.62
C TYR A 214 3.79 17.11 1.57
N MET A 215 4.38 17.98 0.77
CA MET A 215 5.84 17.98 0.51
C MET A 215 6.61 18.93 1.43
N HIS A 216 5.93 19.89 2.05
CA HIS A 216 6.48 20.72 3.12
C HIS A 216 7.02 19.86 4.28
N THR A 217 8.05 20.34 4.97
CA THR A 217 8.71 19.60 6.07
C THR A 217 7.82 19.48 7.31
N SER A 218 6.99 20.50 7.53
CA SER A 218 6.17 20.68 8.72
C SER A 218 4.93 19.76 8.74
N VAL A 219 4.17 19.74 9.84
CA VAL A 219 2.98 18.86 9.99
C VAL A 219 1.69 19.52 9.51
N GLU A 220 1.66 20.85 9.49
CA GLU A 220 0.51 21.71 9.20
C GLU A 220 -0.05 21.46 7.79
N GLY A 221 0.81 21.17 6.81
CA GLY A 221 0.37 20.83 5.46
C GLY A 221 -0.40 19.50 5.39
N PHE A 222 0.01 18.48 6.17
CA PHE A 222 -0.76 17.25 6.33
C PHE A 222 -2.08 17.50 7.06
N VAL A 223 -2.06 18.29 8.14
CA VAL A 223 -3.27 18.66 8.89
C VAL A 223 -4.26 19.46 8.02
N SER A 224 -3.76 20.34 7.13
CA SER A 224 -4.58 21.03 6.13
C SER A 224 -5.21 20.02 5.15
N ALA A 225 -4.44 19.09 4.60
CA ALA A 225 -4.98 18.09 3.69
C ALA A 225 -5.96 17.12 4.38
N TYR A 226 -5.82 16.89 5.69
CA TYR A 226 -6.70 16.01 6.46
C TYR A 226 -7.98 16.73 6.89
N ARG A 227 -7.92 18.04 7.09
CA ARG A 227 -9.10 18.92 7.16
C ARG A 227 -9.90 18.90 5.85
N ASP A 228 -9.23 18.96 4.71
CA ASP A 228 -9.89 18.89 3.40
C ASP A 228 -10.60 17.52 3.23
N ILE A 229 -9.97 16.42 3.67
CA ILE A 229 -10.59 15.09 3.76
C ILE A 229 -11.82 15.08 4.69
N LEU A 230 -11.77 15.73 5.87
CA LEU A 230 -12.92 15.79 6.79
C LEU A 230 -14.07 16.64 6.24
N LYS A 231 -13.78 17.72 5.50
CA LYS A 231 -14.81 18.56 4.87
C LYS A 231 -15.60 17.81 3.79
N SER A 232 -14.93 17.01 2.97
CA SER A 232 -15.58 16.28 1.87
C SER A 232 -16.05 14.86 2.25
N GLY A 233 -15.47 14.24 3.28
CA GLY A 233 -15.70 12.83 3.61
C GLY A 233 -17.03 12.47 4.29
N GLY A 234 -17.89 13.44 4.59
CA GLY A 234 -19.12 13.24 5.39
C GLY A 234 -20.04 12.14 4.88
N GLU A 235 -20.40 12.17 3.59
CA GLU A 235 -21.31 11.19 2.96
C GLU A 235 -20.67 9.79 2.82
N ALA A 236 -19.40 9.75 2.43
CA ALA A 236 -18.63 8.52 2.33
C ALA A 236 -18.57 7.81 3.69
N TYR A 237 -18.26 8.55 4.75
CA TYR A 237 -18.14 8.01 6.11
C TYR A 237 -19.51 7.64 6.68
N ARG A 238 -20.56 8.44 6.44
CA ARG A 238 -21.95 8.11 6.79
C ARG A 238 -22.36 6.73 6.28
N THR A 239 -22.05 6.45 5.02
CA THR A 239 -22.40 5.17 4.38
C THR A 239 -21.71 3.99 5.06
N ILE A 240 -20.42 4.13 5.40
CA ILE A 240 -19.65 3.10 6.12
C ILE A 240 -20.20 2.93 7.56
N PHE A 241 -20.46 4.02 8.28
CA PHE A 241 -21.00 3.93 9.64
C PHE A 241 -22.40 3.32 9.66
N LYS A 242 -23.26 3.60 8.67
CA LYS A 242 -24.57 2.96 8.53
C LYS A 242 -24.47 1.44 8.29
N TYR A 243 -23.49 0.99 7.51
CA TYR A 243 -23.16 -0.44 7.41
C TYR A 243 -22.77 -1.03 8.78
N LEU A 244 -21.83 -0.40 9.49
CA LEU A 244 -21.37 -0.88 10.79
C LEU A 244 -22.49 -0.90 11.84
N VAL A 245 -23.39 0.09 11.83
CA VAL A 245 -24.61 0.12 12.67
C VAL A 245 -25.54 -1.03 12.32
N SER A 246 -25.73 -1.37 11.04
CA SER A 246 -26.61 -2.47 10.62
C SER A 246 -26.18 -3.84 11.16
N LEU A 247 -24.90 -4.03 11.47
CA LEU A 247 -24.37 -5.26 12.08
C LEU A 247 -24.95 -5.55 13.47
N SER A 248 -25.58 -4.57 14.14
CA SER A 248 -26.30 -4.80 15.40
C SER A 248 -27.49 -5.75 15.22
N ALA A 249 -28.09 -5.80 14.02
CA ALA A 249 -29.17 -6.73 13.70
C ALA A 249 -28.62 -8.15 13.42
N VAL A 250 -27.51 -8.26 12.71
CA VAL A 250 -26.85 -9.53 12.37
C VAL A 250 -26.29 -10.22 13.61
N SER A 251 -25.81 -9.46 14.58
CA SER A 251 -25.24 -9.99 15.84
C SER A 251 -26.22 -10.84 16.68
N ASN A 252 -27.52 -10.73 16.40
CA ASN A 252 -28.58 -11.51 17.07
C ASN A 252 -29.03 -12.75 16.27
N GLY A 253 -28.52 -12.96 15.05
CA GLY A 253 -28.96 -14.04 14.15
C GLY A 253 -27.88 -15.08 13.86
N THR A 254 -27.99 -16.27 14.46
CA THR A 254 -27.19 -17.45 14.05
C THR A 254 -27.88 -18.23 12.94
N THR A 255 -27.73 -17.76 11.69
CA THR A 255 -28.34 -18.40 10.52
C THR A 255 -27.62 -19.72 10.19
N GLY A 256 -28.16 -20.85 10.64
CA GLY A 256 -27.67 -22.19 10.27
C GLY A 256 -26.33 -22.61 10.90
N GLY A 257 -25.95 -22.03 12.04
CA GLY A 257 -24.79 -22.47 12.83
C GLY A 257 -23.40 -22.09 12.30
N LYS A 258 -23.30 -21.47 11.11
CA LYS A 258 -22.07 -20.79 10.67
C LYS A 258 -22.13 -19.31 11.05
N LYS A 259 -21.05 -18.79 11.62
CA LYS A 259 -20.92 -17.36 11.92
C LYS A 259 -20.85 -16.58 10.61
N GLU A 260 -21.77 -15.65 10.41
CA GLU A 260 -21.79 -14.80 9.22
C GLU A 260 -20.54 -13.92 9.15
N LYS A 261 -20.02 -13.74 7.93
CA LYS A 261 -18.87 -12.87 7.67
C LYS A 261 -19.38 -11.44 7.53
N VAL A 262 -18.82 -10.51 8.30
CA VAL A 262 -19.32 -9.14 8.45
C VAL A 262 -18.20 -8.08 8.38
N GLY A 263 -16.98 -8.49 8.03
CA GLY A 263 -15.83 -7.60 7.98
C GLY A 263 -15.97 -6.53 6.91
N ALA A 264 -15.82 -5.27 7.31
CA ALA A 264 -15.67 -4.14 6.41
C ALA A 264 -14.18 -3.91 6.12
N LEU A 265 -13.80 -3.93 4.84
CA LEU A 265 -12.52 -3.43 4.37
C LEU A 265 -12.68 -1.98 3.93
N ILE A 266 -12.08 -1.04 4.65
CA ILE A 266 -12.05 0.37 4.26
C ILE A 266 -10.68 0.68 3.65
N HIS A 267 -10.65 1.03 2.37
CA HIS A 267 -9.39 1.30 1.68
C HIS A 267 -9.43 2.62 0.87
N CYS A 268 -8.24 3.08 0.52
CA CYS A 268 -8.04 4.09 -0.52
C CYS A 268 -6.91 3.58 -1.43
N THR A 269 -6.03 4.45 -1.94
CA THR A 269 -4.87 4.00 -2.72
C THR A 269 -3.78 3.39 -1.84
N ALA A 270 -3.26 4.14 -0.87
CA ALA A 270 -2.21 3.68 0.03
C ALA A 270 -2.75 3.07 1.34
N GLY A 271 -4.06 3.16 1.58
CA GLY A 271 -4.65 2.87 2.89
C GLY A 271 -4.20 3.83 3.98
N LYS A 272 -3.64 4.99 3.60
CA LYS A 272 -2.98 5.94 4.51
C LYS A 272 -3.86 7.12 4.86
N ASP A 273 -4.07 8.08 3.95
CA ASP A 273 -4.66 9.38 4.29
C ASP A 273 -6.17 9.29 4.57
N ARG A 274 -7.01 9.09 3.55
CA ARG A 274 -8.48 9.01 3.69
C ARG A 274 -8.90 7.92 4.67
N THR A 275 -8.34 6.72 4.49
CA THR A 275 -8.55 5.58 5.38
C THR A 275 -8.10 5.88 6.81
N GLY A 276 -6.92 6.49 7.00
CA GLY A 276 -6.40 6.84 8.31
C GLY A 276 -7.21 7.92 9.02
N VAL A 277 -7.73 8.92 8.29
CA VAL A 277 -8.65 9.92 8.86
C VAL A 277 -9.98 9.28 9.26
N PHE A 278 -10.54 8.39 8.43
CA PHE A 278 -11.74 7.61 8.80
C PHE A 278 -11.54 6.83 10.11
N PHE A 279 -10.45 6.04 10.20
CA PHE A 279 -10.14 5.29 11.43
C PHE A 279 -9.79 6.21 12.60
N GLY A 280 -9.14 7.35 12.36
CA GLY A 280 -8.84 8.36 13.38
C GLY A 280 -10.11 8.90 14.03
N VAL A 281 -11.10 9.32 13.23
CA VAL A 281 -12.40 9.79 13.71
C VAL A 281 -13.16 8.69 14.45
N LEU A 282 -13.20 7.47 13.88
CA LEU A 282 -13.90 6.34 14.49
C LEU A 282 -13.30 5.97 15.86
N PHE A 283 -11.99 5.81 15.95
CA PHE A 283 -11.34 5.40 17.18
C PHE A 283 -11.33 6.51 18.25
N ASP A 284 -11.22 7.77 17.85
CA ASP A 284 -11.38 8.92 18.77
C ASP A 284 -12.80 8.97 19.33
N TYR A 285 -13.82 8.77 18.48
CA TYR A 285 -15.22 8.67 18.91
C TYR A 285 -15.41 7.51 19.90
N LEU A 286 -14.89 6.33 19.60
CA LEU A 286 -14.98 5.16 20.48
C LEU A 286 -14.24 5.37 21.82
N GLY A 287 -13.38 6.39 21.94
CA GLY A 287 -12.66 6.72 23.18
C GLY A 287 -11.28 6.07 23.29
N VAL A 288 -10.71 5.59 22.18
CA VAL A 288 -9.34 5.06 22.16
C VAL A 288 -8.35 6.20 22.48
N PRO A 289 -7.34 5.98 23.35
CA PRO A 289 -6.35 7.01 23.62
C PRO A 289 -5.64 7.47 22.34
N ARG A 290 -5.56 8.78 22.09
CA ARG A 290 -5.04 9.34 20.82
C ARG A 290 -3.64 8.85 20.44
N LYS A 291 -2.77 8.64 21.42
CA LYS A 291 -1.44 8.02 21.26
C LYS A 291 -1.51 6.64 20.58
N ASP A 292 -2.59 5.88 20.80
CA ASP A 292 -2.78 4.52 20.31
C ASP A 292 -3.40 4.54 18.91
N ILE A 293 -4.31 5.48 18.65
CA ILE A 293 -4.77 5.83 17.29
C ILE A 293 -3.58 6.23 16.41
N ALA A 294 -2.70 7.10 16.90
CA ALA A 294 -1.50 7.52 16.18
C ALA A 294 -0.51 6.35 15.98
N ARG A 295 -0.39 5.42 16.96
CA ARG A 295 0.40 4.19 16.80
C ARG A 295 -0.17 3.27 15.71
N GLU A 296 -1.47 3.04 15.68
CA GLU A 296 -2.12 2.23 14.64
C GLU A 296 -1.95 2.88 13.25
N TYR A 297 -2.22 4.18 13.13
CA TYR A 297 -2.02 4.92 11.89
C TYR A 297 -0.59 4.76 11.35
N ASN A 298 0.40 4.87 12.24
CA ASN A 298 1.82 4.73 11.93
C ASN A 298 2.25 3.30 11.52
N LEU A 299 1.45 2.26 11.76
CA LEU A 299 1.69 0.93 11.15
C LEU A 299 1.64 0.99 9.62
N THR A 300 1.10 2.05 9.03
CA THR A 300 1.21 2.28 7.59
C THR A 300 2.66 2.45 7.10
N GLU A 301 3.60 2.82 7.97
CA GLU A 301 5.04 2.87 7.65
C GLU A 301 5.61 1.47 7.26
N PRO A 302 5.60 0.44 8.13
CA PRO A 302 6.00 -0.91 7.73
C PRO A 302 5.04 -1.51 6.69
N GLY A 303 3.72 -1.26 6.81
CA GLY A 303 2.72 -1.81 5.89
C GLY A 303 2.88 -1.43 4.42
N LEU A 304 3.59 -0.34 4.12
CA LEU A 304 3.95 0.08 2.76
C LEU A 304 5.44 -0.07 2.43
N ALA A 305 6.26 -0.63 3.33
CA ALA A 305 7.71 -0.67 3.16
C ALA A 305 8.16 -1.36 1.85
N GLY A 306 7.52 -2.48 1.48
CA GLY A 306 7.84 -3.22 0.25
C GLY A 306 7.56 -2.46 -1.05
N VAL A 307 6.59 -1.55 -1.05
CA VAL A 307 6.23 -0.72 -2.23
C VAL A 307 6.81 0.69 -2.18
N ARG A 308 7.49 1.06 -1.08
CA ARG A 308 7.88 2.46 -0.80
C ARG A 308 8.81 3.04 -1.87
N GLU A 309 9.85 2.29 -2.25
CA GLU A 309 10.85 2.75 -3.23
C GLU A 309 10.27 2.81 -4.66
N GLU A 310 9.43 1.84 -5.04
CA GLU A 310 8.67 1.85 -6.31
C GLU A 310 7.79 3.11 -6.40
N VAL A 311 7.07 3.42 -5.32
CA VAL A 311 6.22 4.60 -5.23
C VAL A 311 7.05 5.90 -5.27
N VAL A 312 8.13 6.00 -4.50
CA VAL A 312 9.04 7.18 -4.52
C VAL A 312 9.63 7.38 -5.91
N SER A 313 10.05 6.31 -6.60
CA SER A 313 10.56 6.37 -7.97
C SER A 313 9.51 6.90 -8.96
N ARG A 314 8.27 6.36 -8.92
CA ARG A 314 7.16 6.87 -9.75
C ARG A 314 6.80 8.32 -9.46
N LEU A 315 6.79 8.70 -8.18
CA LEU A 315 6.53 10.09 -7.78
C LEU A 315 7.58 11.03 -8.34
N LEU A 316 8.87 10.71 -8.21
CA LEU A 316 9.97 11.50 -8.78
C LEU A 316 9.88 11.66 -10.30
N GLN A 317 9.32 10.67 -11.00
CA GLN A 317 9.10 10.71 -12.46
C GLN A 317 7.82 11.47 -12.86
N SER A 318 6.87 11.69 -11.95
CA SER A 318 5.59 12.34 -12.28
C SER A 318 5.79 13.81 -12.68
N PRO A 319 5.04 14.34 -13.67
CA PRO A 319 5.22 15.70 -14.16
C PRO A 319 5.11 16.77 -13.08
N GLY A 320 4.17 16.62 -12.13
CA GLY A 320 4.01 17.57 -11.02
C GLY A 320 5.22 17.60 -10.07
N PHE A 321 5.83 16.44 -9.80
CA PHE A 321 6.98 16.36 -8.92
C PHE A 321 8.28 16.84 -9.59
N GLN A 322 8.46 16.57 -10.88
CA GLN A 322 9.54 17.16 -11.70
C GLN A 322 9.47 18.69 -11.63
N LYS A 323 8.26 19.26 -11.71
CA LYS A 323 8.02 20.72 -11.65
C LYS A 323 8.31 21.31 -10.25
N TYR A 324 8.07 20.57 -9.16
CA TYR A 324 8.56 20.94 -7.82
C TYR A 324 10.09 20.87 -7.70
N MET A 325 10.75 19.86 -8.29
CA MET A 325 12.22 19.79 -8.26
C MET A 325 12.86 20.95 -9.05
N LEU A 326 12.21 21.43 -10.11
CA LEU A 326 12.63 22.67 -10.81
C LEU A 326 12.54 23.89 -9.89
N SER A 327 11.48 24.06 -9.10
CA SER A 327 11.37 25.22 -8.20
C SER A 327 12.43 25.22 -7.10
N LEU A 328 12.78 24.04 -6.57
CA LEU A 328 13.91 23.89 -5.66
C LEU A 328 15.24 24.30 -6.31
N ALA A 329 15.47 23.90 -7.56
CA ALA A 329 16.68 24.25 -8.31
C ALA A 329 16.78 25.77 -8.60
N GLU A 330 15.66 26.44 -8.82
CA GLU A 330 15.60 27.89 -9.06
C GLU A 330 15.63 28.74 -7.77
N GLY A 331 15.52 28.13 -6.59
CA GLY A 331 15.45 28.85 -5.31
C GLY A 331 14.17 29.71 -5.16
N LYS A 332 13.10 29.39 -5.91
CA LYS A 332 11.83 30.12 -5.89
C LYS A 332 10.73 29.28 -5.25
N GLU A 333 9.90 29.91 -4.43
CA GLU A 333 8.56 29.38 -4.15
C GLU A 333 7.67 29.68 -5.36
N LEU A 334 7.17 28.63 -6.03
CA LEU A 334 6.15 28.80 -7.07
C LEU A 334 4.82 29.18 -6.45
N SER A 335 4.14 30.15 -7.07
CA SER A 335 2.75 30.46 -6.77
C SER A 335 1.82 29.28 -7.08
N LYS A 336 0.59 29.31 -6.53
CA LYS A 336 -0.42 28.28 -6.83
C LYS A 336 -0.78 28.29 -8.31
N GLU A 337 -0.82 29.47 -8.90
CA GLU A 337 -1.17 29.76 -10.29
C GLU A 337 -0.09 29.26 -11.27
N GLU A 338 1.19 29.41 -10.93
CA GLU A 338 2.29 28.81 -11.71
C GLU A 338 2.26 27.29 -11.63
N LEU A 339 2.07 26.72 -10.43
CA LEU A 339 1.94 25.27 -10.21
C LEU A 339 0.70 24.66 -10.89
N ALA A 340 -0.34 25.47 -11.11
CA ALA A 340 -1.59 25.15 -11.78
C ALA A 340 -1.49 25.11 -13.32
N LEU A 341 -0.67 25.97 -13.92
CA LEU A 341 -0.37 25.98 -15.36
C LEU A 341 0.72 24.96 -15.71
N LEU A 342 1.65 24.76 -14.77
CA LEU A 342 2.33 23.50 -14.54
C LEU A 342 1.28 22.42 -14.18
N VAL A 343 1.61 21.13 -14.28
CA VAL A 343 0.64 20.01 -14.28
C VAL A 343 -0.43 20.02 -15.43
N GLN A 344 -1.03 21.15 -15.82
CA GLN A 344 -1.91 21.26 -17.01
C GLN A 344 -1.21 20.87 -18.31
N ASN A 345 0.04 21.31 -18.50
CA ASN A 345 0.90 20.80 -19.58
C ASN A 345 1.25 19.33 -19.29
N ARG A 346 0.34 18.43 -19.71
CA ARG A 346 0.40 16.97 -19.57
C ARG A 346 1.28 16.28 -20.62
N ASP A 347 1.51 16.95 -21.74
CA ASP A 347 2.28 16.41 -22.87
C ASP A 347 3.65 17.07 -23.00
N VAL A 348 4.67 16.30 -22.64
CA VAL A 348 5.92 16.29 -23.41
C VAL A 348 6.27 14.82 -23.68
N PRO A 349 5.72 14.22 -24.75
CA PRO A 349 6.18 12.91 -25.22
C PRO A 349 7.68 13.02 -25.53
N ASN A 350 8.50 12.17 -24.89
CA ASN A 350 9.97 12.25 -24.91
C ASN A 350 10.60 13.49 -24.25
N ALA A 351 10.01 14.06 -23.19
CA ALA A 351 10.86 14.78 -22.22
C ALA A 351 11.86 13.78 -21.61
N GLN A 352 13.15 13.95 -21.93
CA GLN A 352 14.22 13.40 -21.12
C GLN A 352 13.99 13.85 -19.67
N PRO A 353 14.15 12.97 -18.66
CA PRO A 353 14.08 13.39 -17.26
C PRO A 353 15.04 14.56 -17.05
N ALA A 354 14.55 15.66 -16.49
CA ALA A 354 15.42 16.82 -16.28
C ALA A 354 16.59 16.41 -15.39
N GLU A 355 17.83 16.64 -15.84
CA GLU A 355 19.02 16.30 -15.06
C GLU A 355 19.18 17.31 -13.91
N PHE A 356 18.55 16.99 -12.78
CA PHE A 356 18.67 17.79 -11.57
C PHE A 356 20.04 17.61 -10.90
N PRO A 357 20.62 18.68 -10.32
CA PRO A 357 21.78 18.58 -9.43
C PRO A 357 21.57 17.55 -8.31
N PRO A 358 22.62 16.87 -7.83
CA PRO A 358 22.49 15.82 -6.81
C PRO A 358 21.76 16.27 -5.53
N GLU A 359 21.97 17.51 -5.11
CA GLU A 359 21.30 18.13 -3.95
C GLU A 359 19.78 18.28 -4.15
N VAL A 360 19.34 18.68 -5.35
CA VAL A 360 17.93 18.81 -5.72
C VAL A 360 17.27 17.44 -5.84
N ARG A 361 17.99 16.45 -6.38
CA ARG A 361 17.53 15.05 -6.45
C ARG A 361 17.30 14.47 -5.06
N GLU A 362 18.22 14.71 -4.12
CA GLU A 362 18.07 14.23 -2.75
C GLU A 362 16.98 14.99 -2.00
N ALA A 363 16.89 16.31 -2.14
CA ALA A 363 15.78 17.10 -1.57
C ALA A 363 14.40 16.63 -2.09
N GLY A 364 14.32 16.32 -3.40
CA GLY A 364 13.16 15.69 -4.04
C GLY A 364 12.86 14.30 -3.47
N ARG A 365 13.85 13.42 -3.35
CA ARG A 365 13.69 12.08 -2.74
C ARG A 365 13.17 12.19 -1.30
N GLN A 366 13.71 13.11 -0.51
CA GLN A 366 13.25 13.38 0.86
C GLN A 366 11.81 13.93 0.90
N ALA A 367 11.41 14.78 -0.05
CA ALA A 367 10.03 15.25 -0.17
C ALA A 367 9.06 14.12 -0.54
N ALA A 368 9.44 13.22 -1.45
CA ALA A 368 8.66 12.04 -1.78
C ALA A 368 8.54 11.07 -0.59
N LEU A 369 9.64 10.85 0.15
CA LEU A 369 9.66 10.02 1.37
C LEU A 369 8.75 10.58 2.49
N ARG A 370 8.69 11.92 2.65
CA ARG A 370 7.71 12.58 3.54
C ARG A 370 6.28 12.34 3.07
N MET A 371 6.00 12.52 1.77
CA MET A 371 4.66 12.37 1.21
C MET A 371 4.10 10.94 1.34
N VAL A 372 4.93 9.90 1.21
CA VAL A 372 4.49 8.51 1.45
C VAL A 372 4.39 8.16 2.94
N GLY A 373 5.02 8.93 3.83
CA GLY A 373 5.08 8.66 5.26
C GLY A 373 3.76 8.87 6.03
N ALA A 374 3.65 8.17 7.16
CA ALA A 374 2.53 8.11 8.09
C ALA A 374 2.99 8.49 9.52
N ARG A 375 3.44 9.75 9.68
CA ARG A 375 3.90 10.32 10.95
C ARG A 375 2.83 10.32 12.04
N LYS A 376 3.17 9.91 13.27
CA LYS A 376 2.25 9.91 14.43
C LYS A 376 1.76 11.31 14.76
N GLU A 377 2.67 12.26 14.64
CA GLU A 377 2.52 13.69 14.91
C GLU A 377 1.45 14.30 14.00
N SER A 378 1.41 13.89 12.72
CA SER A 378 0.38 14.32 11.77
C SER A 378 -1.01 13.80 12.14
N MET A 379 -1.14 12.59 12.71
CA MET A 379 -2.42 12.08 13.21
C MET A 379 -2.84 12.80 14.50
N MET A 380 -1.93 12.96 15.47
CA MET A 380 -2.20 13.69 16.72
C MET A 380 -2.70 15.11 16.45
N ALA A 381 -1.98 15.89 15.64
CA ALA A 381 -2.36 17.25 15.28
C ALA A 381 -3.66 17.31 14.44
N THR A 382 -4.01 16.24 13.73
CA THR A 382 -5.30 16.14 13.03
C THR A 382 -6.46 15.95 14.02
N LEU A 383 -6.29 15.16 15.08
CA LEU A 383 -7.31 15.00 16.12
C LEU A 383 -7.49 16.27 16.97
N GLU A 384 -6.40 17.01 17.23
CA GLU A 384 -6.48 18.35 17.85
C GLU A 384 -7.19 19.39 16.94
N MET A 385 -7.03 19.27 15.62
CA MET A 385 -7.76 20.08 14.64
C MET A 385 -9.23 19.68 14.53
N LEU A 386 -9.55 18.38 14.65
CA LEU A 386 -10.92 17.85 14.73
C LEU A 386 -11.69 18.47 15.92
N ASP A 387 -11.06 18.56 17.09
CA ASP A 387 -11.63 19.25 18.25
C ASP A 387 -11.90 20.73 17.96
N ARG A 388 -10.88 21.45 17.48
CA ARG A 388 -10.94 22.90 17.30
C ARG A 388 -11.95 23.37 16.25
N GLU A 389 -12.22 22.56 15.22
CA GLU A 389 -12.94 23.02 14.03
C GLU A 389 -14.24 22.26 13.77
N PHE A 390 -14.33 21.00 14.19
CA PHE A 390 -15.55 20.21 14.09
C PHE A 390 -16.18 19.93 15.47
N GLY A 391 -15.57 20.40 16.56
CA GLY A 391 -16.02 20.18 17.94
C GLY A 391 -15.83 18.75 18.44
N GLY A 392 -14.84 18.04 17.88
CA GLY A 392 -14.50 16.66 18.24
C GLY A 392 -15.21 15.62 17.37
N SER A 393 -14.80 14.37 17.54
CA SER A 393 -15.26 13.23 16.73
C SER A 393 -16.76 12.99 16.82
N GLU A 394 -17.38 13.04 18.01
CA GLU A 394 -18.83 12.85 18.12
C GLU A 394 -19.63 13.94 17.38
N LYS A 395 -19.25 15.21 17.54
CA LYS A 395 -19.94 16.31 16.86
C LYS A 395 -19.77 16.22 15.34
N TYR A 396 -18.58 15.84 14.87
CA TYR A 396 -18.34 15.52 13.46
C TYR A 396 -19.26 14.39 12.94
N LEU A 397 -19.41 13.30 13.69
CA LEU A 397 -20.30 12.19 13.30
C LEU A 397 -21.78 12.62 13.22
N ARG A 398 -22.22 13.51 14.11
CA ARG A 398 -23.58 14.05 14.13
C ARG A 398 -23.82 15.03 12.97
N GLU A 399 -23.01 16.07 12.87
CA GLU A 399 -23.26 17.21 11.99
C GLU A 399 -22.74 17.01 10.56
N VAL A 400 -21.60 16.30 10.39
CA VAL A 400 -20.97 16.08 9.07
C VAL A 400 -21.35 14.71 8.48
N CYS A 401 -21.43 13.66 9.32
CA CYS A 401 -21.88 12.35 8.87
C CYS A 401 -23.39 12.10 9.05
N GLY A 402 -24.15 12.98 9.69
CA GLY A 402 -25.60 12.84 9.81
C GLY A 402 -26.05 11.58 10.56
N LEU A 403 -25.32 11.17 11.60
CA LEU A 403 -25.68 10.05 12.48
C LEU A 403 -26.50 10.54 13.68
N GLY A 404 -27.60 9.85 13.99
CA GLY A 404 -28.42 10.12 15.17
C GLY A 404 -27.92 9.42 16.43
N ASP A 405 -28.53 9.71 17.58
CA ASP A 405 -28.18 9.08 18.87
C ASP A 405 -28.23 7.54 18.82
N GLU A 406 -29.28 7.00 18.20
CA GLU A 406 -29.46 5.55 18.05
C GLU A 406 -28.37 4.90 17.16
N ASP A 407 -27.90 5.61 16.12
CA ASP A 407 -26.79 5.14 15.28
C ASP A 407 -25.50 5.07 16.10
N LEU A 408 -25.25 6.12 16.90
CA LEU A 408 -24.04 6.27 17.72
C LEU A 408 -23.98 5.21 18.84
N GLU A 409 -25.10 4.96 19.53
CA GLU A 409 -25.20 3.89 20.53
C GLU A 409 -25.01 2.50 19.91
N LYS A 410 -25.65 2.24 18.76
CA LYS A 410 -25.45 0.98 18.02
C LYS A 410 -24.01 0.80 17.55
N LEU A 411 -23.37 1.86 17.06
CA LEU A 411 -21.97 1.82 16.63
C LEU A 411 -21.03 1.44 17.79
N ARG A 412 -21.23 2.01 18.99
CA ARG A 412 -20.49 1.61 20.20
C ARG A 412 -20.75 0.17 20.59
N SER A 413 -22.01 -0.28 20.65
CA SER A 413 -22.36 -1.66 21.08
C SER A 413 -21.92 -2.75 20.10
N VAL A 414 -21.88 -2.46 18.79
CA VAL A 414 -21.28 -3.35 17.79
C VAL A 414 -19.77 -3.43 17.98
N LEU A 415 -19.08 -2.29 18.11
CA LEU A 415 -17.61 -2.23 18.01
C LEU A 415 -16.87 -2.38 19.33
N VAL A 416 -17.46 -2.11 20.49
CA VAL A 416 -16.80 -2.24 21.81
C VAL A 416 -17.31 -3.46 22.54
N VAL A 417 -16.39 -4.32 22.99
CA VAL A 417 -16.72 -5.45 23.85
C VAL A 417 -16.75 -4.99 25.29
N LYS A 418 -17.94 -4.66 25.80
CA LYS A 418 -18.15 -4.30 27.22
C LYS A 418 -17.62 -5.41 28.14
N GLN A 419 -16.91 -5.02 29.18
CA GLN A 419 -16.45 -5.90 30.27
C GLN A 419 -17.51 -6.07 31.36
#